data_AF-A0A4Y2LQ28-F1
#
_entry.id   AF-A0A4Y2LQ28-F1
#
_cell.length_a   1.000
_cell.length_b   1.000
_cell.length_c   1.000
_cell.angle_alpha   90.00
_cell.angle_beta   90.00
_cell.angle_gamma   90.00
#
_symmetry.space_group_name_H-M   'P 1'
#
loop_
_entity.id
_entity.type
_entity.pdbx_description
1 polymer ?
#
loop_
_entity_poly.entity_id
_entity_poly.type
_entity_poly.pdbx_seq_one_letter_code
_entity_poly.pdbx_strand_id
1 'polypeptide(L)'
;MTEPPNFLIKTDQDLIMKYGNFAYEMKVGLHELLGHGSGKLFRKEKDGSFNFDADTVVDFVTNKKVCSWYEEGETYDSVFGPLGASFEECRAESVALYLCDCSTVLKIFGFEGVEASDITYIVWLSVALKALEGLEMYDPKTDSWLQAHSQARYVMLQVMLESGEDFVKIEKVTDSDDKPDLLLTLDRSKLASVGKKAIGDFLGKLQIFDIPVNTPLEELAEEIQAKNNLDVVEMRRFLKQNSSKQTTPVLITVLGTTIPDSIKIWFINQKIQHFIDRPRQCTKCHSLVHPSRTCDKDNVCSRCSEIHTGPCQRPEKCINCTGPHDAKSNLCPAYIREKKVLELKCRNHITTGEARRLIQSQNMNYSETVKVLPASAELQETVTSKFEALIHSVNEKFERLLQAVNEKLEAQTATFANMLHTTIESIMQNMYKIVVQSLESNTSPTRKKKLPKNLDLSSSLPMQWDAGGKNA
;
A
#
# COMPACT_ATOMS: atom_id res chain seq x y z
N MET A 1 -26.49 0.40 -26.10
CA MET A 1 -25.19 0.17 -26.78
C MET A 1 -25.44 -0.67 -28.02
N THR A 2 -24.56 -0.60 -29.03
CA THR A 2 -24.72 -1.33 -30.30
C THR A 2 -24.01 -2.67 -30.32
N GLU A 3 -22.98 -2.86 -29.49
CA GLU A 3 -22.18 -4.09 -29.40
C GLU A 3 -22.05 -4.57 -27.94
N PRO A 4 -21.97 -5.90 -27.70
CA PRO A 4 -21.76 -6.45 -26.37
C PRO A 4 -20.42 -5.99 -25.77
N PRO A 5 -20.37 -5.71 -24.46
CA PRO A 5 -19.12 -5.34 -23.80
C PRO A 5 -18.12 -6.51 -23.77
N ASN A 6 -16.84 -6.18 -23.87
CA ASN A 6 -15.75 -7.15 -23.71
C ASN A 6 -15.62 -7.60 -22.24
N PHE A 7 -14.82 -8.64 -22.02
CA PHE A 7 -14.42 -9.16 -20.70
C PHE A 7 -15.53 -9.76 -19.82
N LEU A 8 -16.72 -9.98 -20.36
CA LEU A 8 -17.87 -10.49 -19.61
C LEU A 8 -18.44 -11.76 -20.22
N ILE A 9 -19.01 -12.62 -19.38
CA ILE A 9 -19.79 -13.76 -19.86
C ILE A 9 -21.06 -13.29 -20.58
N LYS A 10 -21.59 -14.14 -21.47
CA LYS A 10 -22.74 -13.82 -22.32
C LYS A 10 -23.97 -13.32 -21.54
N THR A 11 -24.27 -13.94 -20.39
CA THR A 11 -25.40 -13.54 -19.55
C THR A 11 -25.27 -12.11 -19.01
N ASP A 12 -24.05 -11.72 -18.63
CA ASP A 12 -23.77 -10.37 -18.12
C ASP A 12 -23.74 -9.34 -19.25
N GLN A 13 -23.20 -9.71 -20.41
CA GLN A 13 -23.29 -8.90 -21.62
C GLN A 13 -24.75 -8.58 -21.97
N ASP A 14 -25.62 -9.60 -21.96
CA ASP A 14 -27.04 -9.42 -22.29
C ASP A 14 -27.77 -8.53 -21.27
N LEU A 15 -27.45 -8.67 -19.98
CA LEU A 15 -27.98 -7.78 -18.94
C LEU A 15 -27.48 -6.33 -19.11
N ILE A 16 -26.20 -6.12 -19.40
CA ILE A 16 -25.64 -4.78 -19.64
C ILE A 16 -26.27 -4.16 -20.90
N MET A 17 -26.46 -4.95 -21.97
CA MET A 17 -27.13 -4.47 -23.19
C MET A 17 -28.57 -4.05 -22.94
N LYS A 18 -29.28 -4.76 -22.04
CA LYS A 18 -30.67 -4.47 -21.68
C LYS A 18 -30.80 -3.28 -20.71
N TYR A 19 -29.97 -3.23 -19.67
CA TYR A 19 -30.16 -2.32 -18.52
C TYR A 19 -29.07 -1.25 -18.37
N GLY A 20 -27.99 -1.30 -19.17
CA GLY A 20 -26.82 -0.44 -19.00
C GLY A 20 -27.12 1.06 -19.04
N ASN A 21 -28.01 1.51 -19.93
CA ASN A 21 -28.40 2.92 -19.99
C ASN A 21 -29.16 3.37 -18.72
N PHE A 22 -30.11 2.55 -18.26
CA PHE A 22 -30.87 2.84 -17.03
C PHE A 22 -29.97 2.85 -15.79
N ALA A 23 -29.07 1.87 -15.69
CA ALA A 23 -28.07 1.80 -14.62
C ALA A 23 -27.15 3.03 -14.65
N TYR A 24 -26.72 3.46 -15.84
CA TYR A 24 -25.89 4.66 -16.02
C TYR A 24 -26.63 5.93 -15.57
N GLU A 25 -27.88 6.13 -16.01
CA GLU A 25 -28.69 7.30 -15.63
C GLU A 25 -28.91 7.36 -14.11
N MET A 26 -29.28 6.23 -13.48
CA MET A 26 -29.46 6.17 -12.04
C MET A 26 -28.15 6.46 -11.30
N LYS A 27 -27.05 5.85 -11.74
CA LYS A 27 -25.72 6.06 -11.13
C LYS A 27 -25.29 7.52 -11.24
N VAL A 28 -25.43 8.14 -12.42
CA VAL A 28 -25.10 9.56 -12.63
C VAL A 28 -25.97 10.45 -11.74
N GLY A 29 -27.27 10.20 -11.67
CA GLY A 29 -28.17 10.96 -10.79
C GLY A 29 -27.73 10.91 -9.32
N LEU A 30 -27.33 9.73 -8.83
CA LEU A 30 -26.81 9.57 -7.47
C LEU A 30 -25.43 10.23 -7.28
N HIS A 31 -24.52 10.03 -8.24
CA HIS A 31 -23.16 10.56 -8.23
C HIS A 31 -23.15 12.09 -8.16
N GLU A 32 -23.92 12.75 -9.02
CA GLU A 32 -24.00 14.22 -9.07
C GLU A 32 -24.71 14.78 -7.85
N LEU A 33 -25.92 14.28 -7.55
CA LEU A 33 -26.78 14.90 -6.54
C LEU A 33 -26.38 14.54 -5.11
N LEU A 34 -26.11 13.26 -4.85
CA LEU A 34 -25.84 12.74 -3.51
C LEU A 34 -24.37 12.41 -3.30
N GLY A 35 -23.60 12.14 -4.34
CA GLY A 35 -22.15 12.13 -4.29
C GLY A 35 -21.65 13.54 -4.06
N HIS A 36 -21.43 14.32 -5.11
CA HIS A 36 -20.89 15.69 -5.01
C HIS A 36 -21.72 16.63 -4.13
N GLY A 37 -23.05 16.50 -4.11
CA GLY A 37 -23.92 17.32 -3.26
C GLY A 37 -23.91 16.96 -1.76
N SER A 38 -23.15 15.95 -1.34
CA SER A 38 -22.98 15.58 0.07
C SER A 38 -21.57 15.83 0.59
N GLY A 39 -21.44 15.80 1.93
CA GLY A 39 -20.17 16.04 2.61
C GLY A 39 -20.02 17.51 2.98
N LYS A 40 -19.73 17.77 4.26
CA LYS A 40 -19.46 19.11 4.77
C LYS A 40 -17.97 19.28 5.02
N LEU A 41 -17.37 20.32 4.44
CA LEU A 41 -16.01 20.71 4.76
C LEU A 41 -16.01 21.54 6.05
N PHE A 42 -15.28 21.07 7.06
CA PHE A 42 -15.08 21.82 8.29
C PHE A 42 -14.06 22.93 8.07
N ARG A 43 -14.44 24.17 8.42
CA ARG A 43 -13.64 25.35 8.18
C ARG A 43 -13.56 26.22 9.42
N LYS A 44 -12.43 26.89 9.57
CA LYS A 44 -12.26 27.99 10.51
C LYS A 44 -12.38 29.32 9.78
N GLU A 45 -13.30 30.15 10.24
CA GLU A 45 -13.61 31.45 9.68
C GLU A 45 -12.59 32.51 10.14
N LYS A 46 -12.58 33.66 9.45
CA LYS A 46 -11.65 34.77 9.71
C LYS A 46 -11.73 35.32 11.13
N ASP A 47 -12.92 35.27 11.72
CA ASP A 47 -13.20 35.71 13.09
C ASP A 47 -12.77 34.67 14.15
N GLY A 48 -12.22 33.54 13.71
CA GLY A 48 -11.79 32.44 14.57
C GLY A 48 -12.89 31.45 14.94
N SER A 49 -14.14 31.67 14.50
CA SER A 49 -15.25 30.74 14.69
C SER A 49 -15.14 29.54 13.74
N PHE A 50 -15.85 28.46 14.06
CA PHE A 50 -15.93 27.28 13.23
C PHE A 50 -17.29 27.20 12.55
N ASN A 51 -17.33 26.73 11.30
CA ASN A 51 -18.60 26.46 10.59
C ASN A 51 -19.30 25.18 11.08
N PHE A 52 -18.81 24.57 12.17
CA PHE A 52 -19.33 23.38 12.83
C PHE A 52 -19.20 23.55 14.35
N ASP A 53 -19.98 22.79 15.11
CA ASP A 53 -19.90 22.81 16.56
C ASP A 53 -18.70 21.97 17.03
N ALA A 54 -17.59 22.65 17.32
CA ALA A 54 -16.35 22.01 17.77
C ALA A 54 -16.48 21.29 19.13
N ASP A 55 -17.56 21.55 19.88
CA ASP A 55 -17.77 20.94 21.19
C ASP A 55 -18.59 19.65 21.15
N THR A 56 -19.48 19.51 20.18
CA THR A 56 -20.37 18.34 20.06
C THR A 56 -20.05 17.44 18.89
N VAL A 57 -19.45 17.97 17.81
CA VAL A 57 -19.14 17.17 16.63
C VAL A 57 -17.98 16.22 16.91
N VAL A 58 -18.25 14.94 16.70
CA VAL A 58 -17.26 13.87 16.77
C VAL A 58 -17.06 13.26 15.39
N ASP A 59 -15.83 12.86 15.13
CA ASP A 59 -15.46 12.03 14.00
C ASP A 59 -16.09 10.64 14.20
N PHE A 60 -16.86 10.14 13.22
CA PHE A 60 -17.63 8.91 13.36
C PHE A 60 -16.78 7.63 13.25
N VAL A 61 -15.56 7.72 12.68
CA VAL A 61 -14.60 6.61 12.65
C VAL A 61 -13.91 6.50 14.01
N THR A 62 -13.62 7.63 14.66
CA THR A 62 -12.86 7.66 15.91
C THR A 62 -13.67 7.81 17.18
N ASN A 63 -14.90 8.28 17.05
CA ASN A 63 -15.75 8.76 18.13
C ASN A 63 -15.10 9.84 19.01
N LYS A 64 -14.12 10.60 18.49
CA LYS A 64 -13.43 11.70 19.17
C LYS A 64 -13.80 13.06 18.55
N LYS A 65 -13.62 14.14 19.31
CA LYS A 65 -13.80 15.51 18.79
C LYS A 65 -12.91 15.75 17.57
N VAL A 66 -13.46 16.44 16.58
CA VAL A 66 -12.75 16.87 15.37
C VAL A 66 -11.55 17.74 15.75
N CYS A 67 -10.40 17.51 15.11
CA CYS A 67 -9.16 18.22 15.40
C CYS A 67 -8.42 18.77 14.17
N SER A 68 -8.99 18.59 12.98
CA SER A 68 -8.52 19.13 11.70
C SER A 68 -9.67 19.79 10.95
N TRP A 69 -9.35 20.84 10.19
CA TRP A 69 -10.27 21.69 9.42
C TRP A 69 -9.46 22.49 8.40
N TYR A 70 -10.14 23.06 7.40
CA TYR A 70 -9.52 24.04 6.50
C TYR A 70 -9.34 25.37 7.22
N GLU A 71 -8.14 25.93 7.13
CA GLU A 71 -7.81 27.27 7.61
C GLU A 71 -8.26 28.35 6.60
N GLU A 72 -8.17 29.62 7.00
CA GLU A 72 -8.55 30.73 6.14
C GLU A 72 -7.78 30.71 4.81
N GLY A 73 -8.52 30.70 3.70
CA GLY A 73 -7.95 30.73 2.35
C GLY A 73 -7.62 29.35 1.78
N GLU A 74 -7.70 28.28 2.57
CA GLU A 74 -7.54 26.92 2.07
C GLU A 74 -8.81 26.45 1.34
N THR A 75 -8.62 25.81 0.20
CA THR A 75 -9.67 25.16 -0.58
C THR A 75 -9.40 23.66 -0.68
N TYR A 76 -10.40 22.89 -1.12
CA TYR A 76 -10.22 21.47 -1.38
C TYR A 76 -9.03 21.23 -2.33
N ASP A 77 -8.98 21.95 -3.44
CA ASP A 77 -7.91 21.85 -4.44
C ASP A 77 -6.54 22.25 -3.89
N SER A 78 -6.47 23.26 -3.01
CA SER A 78 -5.17 23.68 -2.44
C SER A 78 -4.59 22.65 -1.47
N VAL A 79 -5.45 21.88 -0.79
CA VAL A 79 -5.03 20.85 0.17
C VAL A 79 -4.75 19.51 -0.52
N PHE A 80 -5.62 19.08 -1.44
CA PHE A 80 -5.51 17.79 -2.11
C PHE A 80 -4.64 17.83 -3.37
N GLY A 81 -4.45 19.01 -3.96
CA GLY A 81 -3.61 19.21 -5.13
C GLY A 81 -4.02 18.31 -6.31
N PRO A 82 -3.05 17.71 -7.03
CA PRO A 82 -3.33 16.89 -8.23
C PRO A 82 -4.25 15.69 -8.00
N LEU A 83 -4.35 15.18 -6.76
CA LEU A 83 -5.20 14.03 -6.43
C LEU A 83 -6.65 14.43 -6.16
N GLY A 84 -6.93 15.72 -5.95
CA GLY A 84 -8.24 16.19 -5.50
C GLY A 84 -9.38 15.73 -6.39
N ALA A 85 -9.23 15.89 -7.71
CA ALA A 85 -10.24 15.49 -8.68
C ALA A 85 -10.55 13.99 -8.57
N SER A 86 -9.54 13.12 -8.77
CA SER A 86 -9.74 11.66 -8.71
C SER A 86 -10.29 11.18 -7.37
N PHE A 87 -9.91 11.83 -6.27
CA PHE A 87 -10.39 11.50 -4.94
C PHE A 87 -11.88 11.83 -4.77
N GLU A 88 -12.31 13.02 -5.22
CA GLU A 88 -13.70 13.44 -5.12
C GLU A 88 -14.61 12.64 -6.07
N GLU A 89 -14.12 12.32 -7.28
CA GLU A 89 -14.80 11.39 -8.20
C GLU A 89 -14.98 10.00 -7.57
N CYS A 90 -13.94 9.50 -6.89
CA CYS A 90 -13.98 8.21 -6.20
C CYS A 90 -15.00 8.21 -5.06
N ARG A 91 -15.09 9.31 -4.31
CA ARG A 91 -16.10 9.49 -3.25
C ARG A 91 -17.50 9.52 -3.85
N ALA A 92 -17.73 10.30 -4.90
CA ALA A 92 -19.04 10.44 -5.52
C ALA A 92 -19.52 9.14 -6.19
N GLU A 93 -18.65 8.43 -6.93
CA GLU A 93 -18.97 7.09 -7.47
C GLU A 93 -19.22 6.07 -6.33
N SER A 94 -18.49 6.14 -5.21
CA SER A 94 -18.72 5.28 -4.04
C SER A 94 -20.08 5.53 -3.39
N VAL A 95 -20.52 6.79 -3.27
CA VAL A 95 -21.88 7.12 -2.80
C VAL A 95 -22.93 6.53 -3.74
N ALA A 96 -22.74 6.67 -5.06
CA ALA A 96 -23.66 6.12 -6.05
C ALA A 96 -23.79 4.60 -5.92
N LEU A 97 -22.68 3.88 -5.77
CA LEU A 97 -22.69 2.43 -5.54
C LEU A 97 -23.32 2.02 -4.20
N TYR A 98 -23.09 2.80 -3.15
CA TYR A 98 -23.60 2.48 -1.82
C TYR A 98 -25.11 2.68 -1.71
N LEU A 99 -25.67 3.64 -2.46
CA LEU A 99 -27.09 4.00 -2.43
C LEU A 99 -27.92 3.35 -3.55
N CYS A 100 -27.31 2.70 -4.54
CA CYS A 100 -28.03 2.18 -5.70
C CYS A 100 -29.04 1.06 -5.37
N ASP A 101 -28.86 0.35 -4.24
CA ASP A 101 -29.78 -0.68 -3.75
C ASP A 101 -30.84 -0.12 -2.79
N CYS A 102 -30.86 1.19 -2.53
CA CYS A 102 -31.84 1.83 -1.68
C CYS A 102 -33.23 1.74 -2.31
N SER A 103 -34.18 1.10 -1.62
CA SER A 103 -35.54 0.89 -2.14
C SER A 103 -36.24 2.19 -2.53
N THR A 104 -35.98 3.29 -1.82
CA THR A 104 -36.55 4.60 -2.14
C THR A 104 -35.98 5.16 -3.43
N VAL A 105 -34.66 5.02 -3.63
CA VAL A 105 -33.99 5.44 -4.87
C VAL A 105 -34.52 4.63 -6.05
N LEU A 106 -34.53 3.30 -5.96
CA LEU A 106 -35.00 2.42 -7.03
C LEU A 106 -36.44 2.76 -7.45
N LYS A 107 -37.33 3.04 -6.47
CA LYS A 107 -38.71 3.49 -6.74
C LYS A 107 -38.79 4.85 -7.42
N ILE A 108 -37.93 5.81 -7.07
CA ILE A 108 -37.88 7.12 -7.74
C ILE A 108 -37.54 6.95 -9.23
N PHE A 109 -36.63 6.03 -9.54
CA PHE A 109 -36.26 5.69 -10.92
C PHE A 109 -37.21 4.67 -11.58
N GLY A 110 -38.27 4.24 -10.89
CA GLY A 110 -39.33 3.40 -11.44
C GLY A 110 -39.03 1.89 -11.47
N PHE A 111 -38.04 1.42 -10.70
CA PHE A 111 -37.63 0.02 -10.68
C PHE A 111 -38.12 -0.72 -9.43
N GLU A 112 -38.69 -1.90 -9.62
CA GLU A 112 -39.17 -2.77 -8.54
C GLU A 112 -38.85 -4.25 -8.82
N GLY A 113 -38.92 -5.09 -7.77
CA GLY A 113 -38.77 -6.54 -7.88
C GLY A 113 -37.45 -6.99 -8.51
N VAL A 114 -37.53 -7.91 -9.47
CA VAL A 114 -36.36 -8.51 -10.13
C VAL A 114 -35.58 -7.47 -10.93
N GLU A 115 -36.27 -6.54 -11.58
CA GLU A 115 -35.64 -5.49 -12.38
C GLU A 115 -34.79 -4.55 -11.53
N ALA A 116 -35.25 -4.21 -10.33
CA ALA A 116 -34.46 -3.45 -9.37
C ALA A 116 -33.17 -4.19 -8.95
N SER A 117 -33.24 -5.50 -8.76
CA SER A 117 -32.06 -6.34 -8.47
C SER A 117 -31.09 -6.38 -9.65
N ASP A 118 -31.61 -6.50 -10.88
CA ASP A 118 -30.80 -6.50 -12.11
C ASP A 118 -30.09 -5.17 -12.31
N ILE A 119 -30.79 -4.05 -12.13
CA ILE A 119 -30.18 -2.72 -12.27
C ILE A 119 -29.13 -2.48 -11.20
N THR A 120 -29.40 -2.86 -9.95
CA THR A 120 -28.40 -2.78 -8.87
C THR A 120 -27.14 -3.56 -9.25
N TYR A 121 -27.30 -4.80 -9.70
CA TYR A 121 -26.16 -5.62 -10.14
C TYR A 121 -25.40 -4.98 -11.31
N ILE A 122 -26.12 -4.47 -12.31
CA ILE A 122 -25.49 -3.81 -13.47
C ILE A 122 -24.77 -2.52 -13.10
N VAL A 123 -25.23 -1.74 -12.12
CA VAL A 123 -24.49 -0.57 -11.63
C VAL A 123 -23.11 -0.98 -11.11
N TRP A 124 -23.03 -2.03 -10.29
CA TRP A 124 -21.77 -2.53 -9.73
C TRP A 124 -20.87 -3.13 -10.82
N LEU A 125 -21.43 -4.00 -11.66
CA LEU A 125 -20.68 -4.63 -12.75
C LEU A 125 -20.13 -3.58 -13.73
N SER A 126 -20.92 -2.54 -14.04
CA SER A 126 -20.49 -1.47 -14.94
C SER A 126 -19.33 -0.67 -14.39
N VAL A 127 -19.26 -0.45 -13.06
CA VAL A 127 -18.11 0.23 -12.44
C VAL A 127 -16.85 -0.62 -12.52
N ALA A 128 -16.95 -1.91 -12.18
CA ALA A 128 -15.82 -2.84 -12.29
C ALA A 128 -15.33 -2.98 -13.75
N LEU A 129 -16.26 -3.08 -14.70
CA LEU A 129 -15.94 -3.14 -16.13
C LEU A 129 -15.23 -1.86 -16.61
N LYS A 130 -15.79 -0.69 -16.29
CA LYS A 130 -15.21 0.61 -16.68
C LYS A 130 -13.87 0.88 -16.00
N ALA A 131 -13.62 0.30 -14.84
CA ALA A 131 -12.31 0.34 -14.18
C ALA A 131 -11.26 -0.48 -14.96
N LEU A 132 -11.63 -1.66 -15.45
CA LEU A 132 -10.76 -2.52 -16.24
C LEU A 132 -10.44 -1.90 -17.60
N GLU A 133 -11.46 -1.42 -18.31
CA GLU A 133 -11.30 -0.68 -19.56
C GLU A 133 -10.47 0.59 -19.36
N GLY A 134 -10.69 1.29 -18.24
CA GLY A 134 -10.00 2.53 -17.89
C GLY A 134 -8.49 2.36 -17.65
N LEU A 135 -7.94 1.14 -17.58
CA LEU A 135 -6.49 0.93 -17.53
C LEU A 135 -5.76 1.55 -18.73
N GLU A 136 -6.45 1.74 -19.87
CA GLU A 136 -5.90 2.47 -21.02
C GLU A 136 -5.54 3.93 -20.70
N MET A 137 -6.13 4.50 -19.65
CA MET A 137 -5.88 5.86 -19.18
C MET A 137 -4.73 5.94 -18.18
N TYR A 138 -4.05 4.83 -17.89
CA TYR A 138 -2.82 4.82 -17.10
C TYR A 138 -1.60 4.89 -18.01
N ASP A 139 -0.68 5.81 -17.74
CA ASP A 139 0.62 5.86 -18.41
C ASP A 139 1.71 5.20 -17.53
N PRO A 140 2.19 3.99 -17.88
CA PRO A 140 3.23 3.32 -17.12
C PRO A 140 4.59 4.01 -17.18
N LYS A 141 4.82 4.90 -18.16
CA LYS A 141 6.11 5.60 -18.30
C LYS A 141 6.25 6.73 -17.29
N THR A 142 5.13 7.37 -16.95
CA THR A 142 5.08 8.52 -16.04
C THR A 142 4.46 8.16 -14.68
N ASP A 143 4.03 6.91 -14.50
CA ASP A 143 3.39 6.41 -13.28
C ASP A 143 2.15 7.24 -12.88
N SER A 144 1.36 7.64 -13.88
CA SER A 144 0.29 8.61 -13.69
C SER A 144 -0.98 8.27 -14.46
N TRP A 145 -2.12 8.63 -13.85
CA TRP A 145 -3.42 8.55 -14.50
C TRP A 145 -3.72 9.80 -15.32
N LEU A 146 -4.19 9.60 -16.55
CA LEU A 146 -4.54 10.67 -17.49
C LEU A 146 -5.99 11.17 -17.30
N GLN A 147 -6.83 10.41 -16.59
CA GLN A 147 -8.24 10.75 -16.39
C GLN A 147 -8.71 10.40 -14.98
N ALA A 148 -9.28 11.40 -14.29
CA ALA A 148 -9.65 11.30 -12.88
C ALA A 148 -10.69 10.22 -12.59
N HIS A 149 -11.71 10.08 -13.44
CA HIS A 149 -12.77 9.09 -13.25
C HIS A 149 -12.25 7.66 -13.45
N SER A 150 -11.30 7.44 -14.37
CA SER A 150 -10.68 6.13 -14.61
C SER A 150 -9.82 5.73 -13.42
N GLN A 151 -9.04 6.68 -12.88
CA GLN A 151 -8.31 6.45 -11.63
C GLN A 151 -9.26 6.11 -10.48
N ALA A 152 -10.34 6.87 -10.31
CA ALA A 152 -11.35 6.65 -9.29
C ALA A 152 -11.97 5.24 -9.38
N ARG A 153 -12.39 4.83 -10.58
CA ARG A 153 -12.97 3.50 -10.82
C ARG A 153 -11.96 2.39 -10.63
N TYR A 154 -10.71 2.58 -11.04
CA TYR A 154 -9.62 1.64 -10.76
C TYR A 154 -9.45 1.43 -9.25
N VAL A 155 -9.41 2.50 -8.45
CA VAL A 155 -9.35 2.40 -6.99
C VAL A 155 -10.55 1.64 -6.44
N MET A 156 -11.76 1.92 -6.93
CA MET A 156 -12.96 1.19 -6.51
C MET A 156 -12.89 -0.30 -6.86
N LEU A 157 -12.39 -0.66 -8.04
CA LEU A 157 -12.16 -2.05 -8.43
C LEU A 157 -11.14 -2.72 -7.50
N GLN A 158 -10.06 -2.02 -7.12
CA GLN A 158 -9.11 -2.54 -6.12
C GLN A 158 -9.79 -2.79 -4.78
N VAL A 159 -10.65 -1.89 -4.30
CA VAL A 159 -11.43 -2.11 -3.06
C VAL A 159 -12.32 -3.35 -3.16
N MET A 160 -12.97 -3.56 -4.31
CA MET A 160 -13.79 -4.77 -4.52
C MET A 160 -12.95 -6.05 -4.54
N LEU A 161 -11.78 -6.03 -5.18
CA LEU A 161 -10.86 -7.18 -5.21
C LEU A 161 -10.28 -7.47 -3.81
N GLU A 162 -9.85 -6.43 -3.09
CA GLU A 162 -9.30 -6.54 -1.74
C GLU A 162 -10.34 -6.97 -0.69
N SER A 163 -11.64 -6.79 -0.98
CA SER A 163 -12.72 -7.31 -0.11
C SER A 163 -12.74 -8.84 -0.01
N GLY A 164 -12.09 -9.53 -0.95
CA GLY A 164 -11.91 -10.97 -0.93
C GLY A 164 -13.21 -11.75 -1.15
N GLU A 165 -13.27 -12.95 -0.56
CA GLU A 165 -14.41 -13.87 -0.66
C GLU A 165 -14.87 -14.17 -2.09
N ASP A 166 -13.97 -14.10 -3.08
CA ASP A 166 -14.31 -14.30 -4.49
C ASP A 166 -15.45 -13.37 -4.97
N PHE A 167 -15.59 -12.18 -4.36
CA PHE A 167 -16.64 -11.22 -4.73
C PHE A 167 -16.44 -10.66 -6.14
N VAL A 168 -15.21 -10.27 -6.47
CA VAL A 168 -14.79 -9.88 -7.82
C VAL A 168 -13.57 -10.70 -8.21
N LYS A 169 -13.53 -11.18 -9.45
CA LYS A 169 -12.38 -11.87 -10.05
C LYS A 169 -12.05 -11.29 -11.41
N ILE A 170 -10.76 -11.26 -11.72
CA ILE A 170 -10.24 -10.97 -13.05
C ILE A 170 -9.29 -12.12 -13.41
N GLU A 171 -9.67 -12.90 -14.40
CA GLU A 171 -8.94 -14.10 -14.82
C GLU A 171 -8.40 -13.91 -16.23
N LYS A 172 -7.20 -14.44 -16.50
CA LYS A 172 -6.70 -14.53 -17.87
C LYS A 172 -7.39 -15.70 -18.55
N VAL A 173 -8.01 -15.43 -19.69
CA VAL A 173 -8.68 -16.43 -20.52
C VAL A 173 -8.17 -16.33 -21.95
N THR A 174 -8.68 -17.19 -22.82
CA THR A 174 -8.39 -17.17 -24.23
C THR A 174 -9.70 -16.99 -24.98
N ASP A 175 -9.73 -16.09 -25.96
CA ASP A 175 -10.92 -15.85 -26.78
C ASP A 175 -11.16 -17.00 -27.78
N SER A 176 -12.19 -16.86 -28.62
CA SER A 176 -12.51 -17.85 -29.66
C SER A 176 -11.46 -17.97 -30.77
N ASP A 177 -10.53 -17.01 -30.87
CA ASP A 177 -9.47 -16.94 -31.87
C ASP A 177 -8.09 -17.34 -31.29
N ASP A 178 -8.06 -18.00 -30.12
CA ASP A 178 -6.85 -18.39 -29.39
C ASP A 178 -5.97 -17.19 -28.93
N LYS A 179 -6.54 -15.99 -28.78
CA LYS A 179 -5.82 -14.80 -28.30
C LYS A 179 -6.01 -14.59 -26.80
N PRO A 180 -5.01 -14.02 -26.10
CA PRO A 180 -5.14 -13.67 -24.68
C PRO A 180 -6.27 -12.65 -24.45
N ASP A 181 -7.14 -12.93 -23.49
CA ASP A 181 -8.23 -12.06 -23.07
C ASP A 181 -8.39 -12.09 -21.53
N LEU A 182 -9.29 -11.28 -21.00
CA LEU A 182 -9.61 -11.20 -19.58
C LEU A 182 -11.08 -11.55 -19.34
N LEU A 183 -11.37 -12.19 -18.22
CA LEU A 183 -12.73 -12.41 -17.75
C LEU A 183 -12.93 -11.72 -16.40
N LEU A 184 -13.80 -10.72 -16.37
CA LEU A 184 -14.30 -10.06 -15.17
C LEU A 184 -15.56 -10.80 -14.68
N THR A 185 -15.53 -11.26 -13.44
CA THR A 185 -16.68 -11.89 -12.77
C THR A 185 -17.03 -11.13 -11.50
N LEU A 186 -18.33 -10.89 -11.28
CA LEU A 186 -18.90 -10.27 -10.08
C LEU A 186 -19.95 -11.20 -9.47
N ASP A 187 -19.78 -11.61 -8.22
CA ASP A 187 -20.74 -12.47 -7.54
C ASP A 187 -21.92 -11.66 -6.99
N ARG A 188 -23.07 -11.73 -7.69
CA ARG A 188 -24.32 -11.04 -7.30
C ARG A 188 -24.74 -11.36 -5.86
N SER A 189 -24.53 -12.58 -5.38
CA SER A 189 -24.99 -13.00 -4.05
C SER A 189 -24.24 -12.29 -2.91
N LYS A 190 -23.05 -11.75 -3.19
CA LYS A 190 -22.17 -11.10 -2.23
C LYS A 190 -22.22 -9.57 -2.26
N LEU A 191 -23.06 -8.98 -3.13
CA LEU A 191 -23.23 -7.53 -3.20
C LEU A 191 -23.60 -6.91 -1.85
N ALA A 192 -24.60 -7.47 -1.16
CA ALA A 192 -25.08 -6.91 0.10
C ALA A 192 -24.14 -7.21 1.28
N SER A 193 -23.56 -8.42 1.33
CA SER A 193 -22.76 -8.89 2.47
C SER A 193 -21.30 -8.43 2.42
N VAL A 194 -20.67 -8.47 1.25
CA VAL A 194 -19.25 -8.18 1.06
C VAL A 194 -19.07 -6.81 0.40
N GLY A 195 -19.62 -6.64 -0.81
CA GLY A 195 -19.39 -5.45 -1.62
C GLY A 195 -19.85 -4.15 -0.94
N LYS A 196 -21.11 -4.08 -0.53
CA LYS A 196 -21.70 -2.90 0.10
C LYS A 196 -21.01 -2.55 1.41
N LYS A 197 -20.63 -3.54 2.21
CA LYS A 197 -19.84 -3.32 3.43
C LYS A 197 -18.48 -2.72 3.08
N ALA A 198 -17.75 -3.29 2.13
CA ALA A 198 -16.43 -2.81 1.73
C ALA A 198 -16.48 -1.36 1.19
N ILE A 199 -17.44 -1.05 0.31
CA ILE A 199 -17.62 0.32 -0.21
C ILE A 199 -18.09 1.27 0.89
N GLY A 200 -18.94 0.84 1.82
CA GLY A 200 -19.35 1.66 2.97
C GLY A 200 -18.18 2.02 3.89
N ASP A 201 -17.37 1.04 4.25
CA ASP A 201 -16.16 1.23 5.07
C ASP A 201 -15.16 2.14 4.36
N PHE A 202 -14.96 1.93 3.05
CA PHE A 202 -14.09 2.77 2.22
C PHE A 202 -14.61 4.20 2.07
N LEU A 203 -15.90 4.39 1.82
CA LEU A 203 -16.55 5.71 1.75
C LEU A 203 -16.41 6.47 3.08
N GLY A 204 -16.51 5.76 4.21
CA GLY A 204 -16.25 6.33 5.53
C GLY A 204 -14.84 6.92 5.65
N LYS A 205 -13.83 6.21 5.12
CA LYS A 205 -12.45 6.68 5.04
C LYS A 205 -12.26 7.81 4.02
N LEU A 206 -12.91 7.77 2.86
CA LEU A 206 -12.86 8.88 1.90
C LEU A 206 -13.44 10.17 2.46
N GLN A 207 -14.47 10.08 3.31
CA GLN A 207 -15.08 11.25 3.92
C GLN A 207 -14.22 11.86 5.05
N ILE A 208 -13.30 11.10 5.65
CA ILE A 208 -12.39 11.54 6.71
C ILE A 208 -10.93 11.40 6.24
N PHE A 209 -10.36 12.52 5.79
CA PHE A 209 -9.11 12.53 5.01
C PHE A 209 -7.80 12.38 5.81
N ASP A 210 -7.80 12.62 7.12
CA ASP A 210 -6.57 12.57 7.93
C ASP A 210 -6.39 11.19 8.59
N ILE A 211 -5.14 10.77 8.86
CA ILE A 211 -4.87 9.55 9.62
C ILE A 211 -5.50 9.72 11.01
N PRO A 212 -6.56 8.98 11.31
CA PRO A 212 -7.28 9.20 12.54
C PRO A 212 -6.36 9.05 13.76
N VAL A 213 -6.48 9.93 14.75
CA VAL A 213 -5.58 9.93 15.93
C VAL A 213 -5.71 8.64 16.76
N ASN A 214 -6.83 7.93 16.62
CA ASN A 214 -7.07 6.63 17.25
C ASN A 214 -6.62 5.44 16.39
N THR A 215 -6.21 5.61 15.14
CA THR A 215 -5.65 4.51 14.35
C THR A 215 -4.48 3.94 15.13
N PRO A 216 -4.54 2.65 15.52
CA PRO A 216 -3.45 1.97 16.19
C PRO A 216 -2.17 2.16 15.38
N LEU A 217 -1.09 2.55 16.05
CA LEU A 217 0.18 2.79 15.35
C LEU A 217 0.76 1.48 14.82
N GLU A 218 0.41 0.36 15.45
CA GLU A 218 0.75 -0.99 15.03
C GLU A 218 0.09 -1.35 13.69
N GLU A 219 -1.21 -1.13 13.55
CA GLU A 219 -1.96 -1.35 12.30
C GLU A 219 -1.42 -0.46 11.17
N LEU A 220 -1.17 0.81 11.48
CA LEU A 220 -0.60 1.75 10.52
C LEU A 220 0.82 1.36 10.09
N ALA A 221 1.63 0.84 11.02
CA ALA A 221 2.96 0.33 10.71
C ALA A 221 2.87 -0.89 9.79
N GLU A 222 2.01 -1.87 10.10
CA GLU A 222 1.79 -3.05 9.25
C GLU A 222 1.36 -2.66 7.84
N GLU A 223 0.42 -1.74 7.69
CA GLU A 223 -0.03 -1.22 6.40
C GLU A 223 1.13 -0.58 5.60
N ILE A 224 1.90 0.29 6.24
CA ILE A 224 3.03 0.97 5.59
C ILE A 224 4.10 -0.04 5.15
N GLN A 225 4.44 -1.00 6.01
CA GLN A 225 5.44 -2.02 5.70
C GLN A 225 4.97 -2.90 4.53
N ALA A 226 3.72 -3.37 4.57
CA ALA A 226 3.14 -4.23 3.55
C ALA A 226 3.08 -3.55 2.16
N LYS A 227 2.84 -2.24 2.11
CA LYS A 227 2.63 -1.52 0.85
C LYS A 227 3.88 -0.80 0.30
N ASN A 228 4.95 -0.62 1.09
CA ASN A 228 6.08 0.25 0.70
C ASN A 228 7.48 -0.39 0.74
N ASN A 229 7.62 -1.66 1.10
CA ASN A 229 8.93 -2.29 1.31
C ASN A 229 9.83 -1.45 2.24
N LEU A 230 9.23 -0.96 3.33
CA LEU A 230 9.89 -0.20 4.39
C LEU A 230 9.88 -1.04 5.66
N ASP A 231 10.94 -0.94 6.46
CA ASP A 231 10.99 -1.50 7.80
C ASP A 231 10.69 -0.40 8.82
N VAL A 232 9.48 -0.41 9.39
CA VAL A 232 9.06 0.60 10.37
C VAL A 232 9.54 0.18 11.76
N VAL A 233 10.50 0.92 12.31
CA VAL A 233 11.12 0.64 13.63
C VAL A 233 10.31 1.25 14.78
N GLU A 234 9.82 2.47 14.58
CA GLU A 234 9.08 3.20 15.60
C GLU A 234 8.09 4.15 14.94
N MET A 235 6.87 4.22 15.48
CA MET A 235 5.92 5.28 15.15
C MET A 235 5.56 6.04 16.41
N ARG A 236 5.48 7.37 16.31
CA ARG A 236 4.99 8.21 17.42
C ARG A 236 4.14 9.37 16.93
N ARG A 237 3.10 9.70 17.69
CA ARG A 237 2.31 10.93 17.48
C ARG A 237 2.90 12.08 18.29
N PHE A 238 2.79 13.29 17.76
CA PHE A 238 3.14 14.48 18.53
C PHE A 238 2.02 14.83 19.52
N LEU A 239 2.38 15.55 20.58
CA LEU A 239 1.44 16.11 21.54
C LEU A 239 1.27 17.61 21.27
N LYS A 240 0.05 18.11 21.44
CA LYS A 240 -0.23 19.55 21.38
C LYS A 240 0.50 20.25 22.53
N GLN A 241 1.10 21.42 22.26
CA GLN A 241 1.79 22.19 23.31
C GLN A 241 0.87 22.42 24.52
N ASN A 242 1.41 22.15 25.71
CA ASN A 242 0.71 22.27 27.00
C ASN A 242 -0.55 21.38 27.12
N SER A 243 -0.61 20.25 26.40
CA SER A 243 -1.72 19.31 26.45
C SER A 243 -1.23 17.86 26.36
N SER A 244 -2.00 16.93 26.93
CA SER A 244 -1.82 15.49 26.74
C SER A 244 -2.47 14.98 25.44
N LYS A 245 -3.11 15.84 24.65
CA LYS A 245 -3.78 15.47 23.41
C LYS A 245 -2.78 15.24 22.29
N GLN A 246 -2.89 14.08 21.64
CA GLN A 246 -2.14 13.73 20.43
C GLN A 246 -2.62 14.55 19.22
N THR A 247 -1.71 14.78 18.28
CA THR A 247 -1.96 15.45 17.00
C THR A 247 -1.98 14.45 15.85
N THR A 248 -2.48 14.88 14.69
CA THR A 248 -2.59 14.03 13.51
C THR A 248 -1.26 13.64 12.86
N PRO A 249 -0.20 14.49 12.81
CA PRO A 249 1.07 14.07 12.23
C PRO A 249 1.69 12.91 13.03
N VAL A 250 2.09 11.88 12.28
CA VAL A 250 2.81 10.71 12.82
C VAL A 250 4.27 10.81 12.38
N LEU A 251 5.19 10.77 13.34
CA LEU A 251 6.60 10.56 13.04
C LEU A 251 6.83 9.07 12.84
N ILE A 252 7.40 8.74 11.69
CA ILE A 252 7.75 7.38 11.31
C ILE A 252 9.27 7.28 11.31
N THR A 253 9.80 6.31 12.03
CA THR A 253 11.21 5.96 12.01
C THR A 253 11.37 4.68 11.23
N VAL A 254 12.06 4.75 10.10
CA VAL A 254 12.32 3.60 9.24
C VAL A 254 13.78 3.18 9.33
N LEU A 255 14.04 1.88 9.19
CA LEU A 255 15.40 1.38 9.02
C LEU A 255 15.83 1.58 7.56
N GLY A 256 16.96 2.25 7.34
CA GLY A 256 17.46 2.48 5.99
C GLY A 256 18.49 3.59 5.90
N THR A 257 19.10 3.74 4.73
CA THR A 257 20.03 4.82 4.40
C THR A 257 19.36 5.97 3.63
N THR A 258 18.15 5.75 3.13
CA THR A 258 17.34 6.72 2.40
C THR A 258 15.90 6.69 2.90
N ILE A 259 15.19 7.79 2.72
CA ILE A 259 13.76 7.90 3.02
C ILE A 259 13.05 8.20 1.68
N PRO A 260 12.02 7.44 1.28
CA PRO A 260 11.31 7.69 0.02
C PRO A 260 10.60 9.04 0.04
N ASP A 261 10.40 9.70 -1.11
CA ASP A 261 9.71 11.00 -1.14
C ASP A 261 8.20 10.90 -0.84
N SER A 262 7.61 9.72 -1.04
CA SER A 262 6.22 9.41 -0.75
C SER A 262 6.05 7.96 -0.31
N ILE A 263 4.96 7.68 0.42
CA ILE A 263 4.58 6.34 0.86
C ILE A 263 3.09 6.10 0.57
N LYS A 264 2.75 4.89 0.15
CA LYS A 264 1.38 4.42 0.01
C LYS A 264 0.82 4.04 1.38
N ILE A 265 -0.28 4.66 1.79
CA ILE A 265 -1.01 4.30 3.01
C ILE A 265 -2.43 4.01 2.58
N TRP A 266 -2.92 2.79 2.82
CA TRP A 266 -4.21 2.34 2.29
C TRP A 266 -4.27 2.54 0.76
N PHE A 267 -5.17 3.41 0.32
CA PHE A 267 -5.43 3.68 -1.10
C PHE A 267 -4.86 5.02 -1.57
N ILE A 268 -4.08 5.72 -0.73
CA ILE A 268 -3.51 7.03 -1.04
C ILE A 268 -1.97 6.99 -1.11
N ASN A 269 -1.39 7.80 -2.00
CA ASN A 269 0.05 8.03 -2.04
C ASN A 269 0.36 9.35 -1.30
N GLN A 270 0.97 9.24 -0.12
CA GLN A 270 1.22 10.35 0.78
C GLN A 270 2.67 10.83 0.66
N LYS A 271 2.86 12.09 0.25
CA LYS A 271 4.18 12.73 0.30
C LYS A 271 4.63 12.88 1.74
N ILE A 272 5.88 12.50 2.03
CA ILE A 272 6.40 12.58 3.38
C ILE A 272 7.19 13.88 3.60
N GLN A 273 7.26 14.31 4.86
CA GLN A 273 8.07 15.43 5.27
C GLN A 273 9.20 14.97 6.19
N HIS A 274 10.41 15.44 5.91
CA HIS A 274 11.58 15.17 6.74
C HIS A 274 11.40 15.83 8.12
N PHE A 275 11.50 15.02 9.17
CA PHE A 275 11.48 15.53 10.54
C PHE A 275 12.86 16.05 10.94
N ILE A 276 13.01 17.38 10.95
CA ILE A 276 14.23 18.04 11.39
C ILE A 276 14.15 18.32 12.88
N ASP A 277 15.05 17.71 13.65
CA ASP A 277 15.19 17.98 15.08
C ASP A 277 15.39 19.47 15.37
N ARG A 278 14.86 19.92 16.51
CA ARG A 278 15.17 21.25 17.03
C ARG A 278 16.50 21.23 17.79
N PRO A 279 17.34 22.27 17.69
CA PRO A 279 18.54 22.38 18.51
C PRO A 279 18.19 22.24 19.99
N ARG A 280 18.75 21.20 20.63
CA ARG A 280 18.49 20.94 22.04
C ARG A 280 19.34 21.86 22.89
N GLN A 281 18.69 22.58 23.80
CA GLN A 281 19.36 23.45 24.75
C GLN A 281 19.34 22.80 26.14
N CYS A 282 20.49 22.79 26.81
CA CYS A 282 20.58 22.36 28.19
C CYS A 282 19.68 23.22 29.07
N THR A 283 18.82 22.58 29.86
CA THR A 283 17.86 23.26 30.74
C THR A 283 18.51 23.90 31.97
N LYS A 284 19.73 23.48 32.33
CA LYS A 284 20.50 24.05 33.45
C LYS A 284 21.36 25.23 33.02
N CYS A 285 22.18 25.06 31.99
CA CYS A 285 23.19 26.05 31.59
C CYS A 285 22.93 26.76 30.27
N HIS A 286 21.83 26.44 29.58
CA HIS A 286 21.45 27.00 28.28
C HIS A 286 22.45 26.78 27.12
N SER A 287 23.44 25.89 27.29
CA SER A 287 24.36 25.50 26.23
C SER A 287 23.69 24.61 25.18
N LEU A 288 24.08 24.79 23.91
CA LEU A 288 23.69 23.93 22.78
C LEU A 288 24.63 22.73 22.57
N VAL A 289 25.74 22.65 23.33
CA VAL A 289 26.81 21.68 23.07
C VAL A 289 26.52 20.29 23.66
N HIS A 290 25.71 20.24 24.73
CA HIS A 290 25.44 19.00 25.46
C HIS A 290 23.99 18.91 25.93
N PRO A 291 23.44 17.70 26.09
CA PRO A 291 22.11 17.50 26.68
C PRO A 291 22.13 17.73 28.20
N SER A 292 20.99 18.11 28.79
CA SER A 292 20.87 18.39 30.24
C SER A 292 21.37 17.26 31.15
N ARG A 293 21.26 16.00 30.71
CA ARG A 293 21.66 14.81 31.48
C ARG A 293 23.17 14.70 31.73
N THR A 294 23.99 15.27 30.87
CA THR A 294 25.46 15.26 31.00
C THR A 294 25.99 16.60 31.52
N CYS A 295 25.11 17.46 32.02
CA CYS A 295 25.49 18.79 32.50
C CYS A 295 25.93 18.73 33.97
N ASP A 296 27.16 19.16 34.19
CA ASP A 296 27.84 19.31 35.47
C ASP A 296 27.76 20.73 36.05
N LYS A 297 27.18 21.69 35.30
CA LYS A 297 27.03 23.08 35.72
C LYS A 297 25.77 23.31 36.56
N ASP A 298 25.85 24.31 37.43
CA ASP A 298 24.71 24.86 38.16
C ASP A 298 23.72 25.58 37.23
N ASN A 299 22.55 25.93 37.77
CA ASN A 299 21.53 26.68 37.04
C ASN A 299 22.04 28.09 36.71
N VAL A 300 22.20 28.35 35.41
CA VAL A 300 22.67 29.63 34.86
C VAL A 300 21.48 30.43 34.35
N CYS A 301 21.49 31.74 34.53
CA CYS A 301 20.46 32.61 34.00
C CYS A 301 20.49 32.68 32.46
N SER A 302 19.35 32.43 31.79
CA SER A 302 19.25 32.53 30.32
C SER A 302 19.54 33.92 29.78
N ARG A 303 19.25 34.97 30.56
CA ARG A 303 19.44 36.37 30.13
C ARG A 303 20.90 36.80 30.19
N CYS A 304 21.59 36.56 31.31
CA CYS A 304 22.93 37.10 31.54
C CYS A 304 24.06 36.07 31.56
N SER A 305 23.75 34.78 31.43
CA SER A 305 24.73 33.68 31.44
C SER A 305 25.54 33.53 32.73
N GLU A 306 25.06 34.10 33.84
CA GLU A 306 25.69 34.03 35.16
C GLU A 306 24.77 33.35 36.18
N ILE A 307 25.36 32.85 37.26
CA ILE A 307 24.64 32.26 38.39
C ILE A 307 24.18 33.39 39.32
N HIS A 308 22.88 33.46 39.60
CA HIS A 308 22.32 34.36 40.61
C HIS A 308 20.94 33.86 41.07
N THR A 309 20.51 34.34 42.24
CA THR A 309 19.18 34.10 42.79
C THR A 309 18.32 35.35 42.64
N GLY A 310 17.04 35.21 42.27
CA GLY A 310 16.11 36.32 42.10
C GLY A 310 16.10 36.95 40.68
N PRO A 311 15.31 38.01 40.45
CA PRO A 311 15.12 38.62 39.13
C PRO A 311 16.44 39.19 38.57
N CYS A 312 16.75 38.86 37.32
CA CYS A 312 17.96 39.32 36.65
C CYS A 312 17.87 40.80 36.30
N GLN A 313 18.86 41.59 36.73
CA GLN A 313 19.04 43.01 36.38
C GLN A 313 20.27 43.27 35.50
N ARG A 314 21.00 42.22 35.14
CA ARG A 314 22.23 42.32 34.35
C ARG A 314 21.90 42.46 32.85
N PRO A 315 22.76 43.13 32.06
CA PRO A 315 22.62 43.18 30.61
C PRO A 315 22.53 41.78 30.00
N GLU A 316 21.81 41.67 28.89
CA GLU A 316 21.69 40.40 28.19
C GLU A 316 23.01 39.97 27.58
N LYS A 317 23.36 38.70 27.78
CA LYS A 317 24.56 38.07 27.26
C LYS A 317 24.28 36.59 27.06
N CYS A 318 24.37 36.15 25.81
CA CYS A 318 24.12 34.76 25.44
C CYS A 318 25.33 33.86 25.70
N ILE A 319 25.13 32.70 26.33
CA ILE A 319 26.21 31.74 26.64
C ILE A 319 26.81 31.10 25.39
N ASN A 320 26.03 30.99 24.30
CA ASN A 320 26.44 30.25 23.10
C ASN A 320 27.20 31.10 22.08
N CYS A 321 26.90 32.40 21.99
CA CYS A 321 27.53 33.30 21.01
C CYS A 321 28.08 34.59 21.63
N THR A 322 27.93 34.79 22.93
CA THR A 322 28.36 36.00 23.67
C THR A 322 27.70 37.31 23.22
N GLY A 323 26.62 37.24 22.43
CA GLY A 323 25.90 38.41 21.92
C GLY A 323 24.91 39.01 22.93
N PRO A 324 24.45 40.26 22.70
CA PRO A 324 23.56 41.00 23.60
C PRO A 324 22.09 40.56 23.44
N HIS A 325 21.80 39.30 23.77
CA HIS A 325 20.45 38.74 23.76
C HIS A 325 20.32 37.56 24.74
N ASP A 326 19.10 37.24 25.17
CA ASP A 326 18.80 36.02 25.94
C ASP A 326 19.19 34.74 25.16
N ALA A 327 19.81 33.78 25.85
CA ALA A 327 20.26 32.50 25.29
C ALA A 327 19.15 31.65 24.64
N LYS A 328 17.88 31.91 24.93
CA LYS A 328 16.69 31.29 24.31
C LYS A 328 16.28 31.94 22.99
N SER A 329 16.94 33.01 22.56
CA SER A 329 16.61 33.71 21.32
C SER A 329 16.85 32.83 20.09
N ASN A 330 15.81 32.68 19.27
CA ASN A 330 15.89 31.99 17.97
C ASN A 330 16.75 32.73 16.95
N LEU A 331 17.09 34.01 17.21
CA LEU A 331 17.97 34.84 16.38
C LEU A 331 19.46 34.69 16.75
N CYS A 332 19.78 33.86 17.75
CA CYS A 332 21.16 33.61 18.15
C CYS A 332 21.96 32.98 16.98
N PRO A 333 23.11 33.55 16.57
CA PRO A 333 23.93 32.98 15.50
C PRO A 333 24.36 31.52 15.74
N ALA A 334 24.63 31.16 16.99
CA ALA A 334 24.98 29.79 17.35
C ALA A 334 23.77 28.84 17.21
N TYR A 335 22.58 29.29 17.57
CA TYR A 335 21.33 28.54 17.41
C TYR A 335 21.00 28.32 15.92
N ILE A 336 21.10 29.37 15.11
CA ILE A 336 20.88 29.30 13.66
C ILE A 336 21.88 28.33 13.02
N ARG A 337 23.16 28.38 13.42
CA ARG A 337 24.18 27.44 12.94
C ARG A 337 23.84 26.00 13.28
N GLU A 338 23.46 25.73 14.52
CA GLU A 338 23.08 24.37 14.94
C GLU A 338 21.82 23.89 14.21
N LYS A 339 20.85 24.77 13.93
CA LYS A 339 19.68 24.44 13.09
C LYS A 339 20.11 23.97 11.69
N LYS A 340 21.06 24.67 11.06
CA LYS A 340 21.62 24.27 9.75
C LYS A 340 22.35 22.93 9.83
N VAL A 341 23.09 22.66 10.92
CA VAL A 341 23.74 21.37 11.16
C VAL A 341 22.72 20.24 11.17
N LEU A 342 21.60 20.41 11.90
CA LEU A 342 20.55 19.40 11.99
C LEU A 342 19.80 19.21 10.67
N GLU A 343 19.58 20.29 9.91
CA GLU A 343 18.98 20.25 8.58
C GLU A 343 19.88 19.49 7.59
N LEU A 344 21.18 19.79 7.54
CA LEU A 344 22.14 19.08 6.68
C LEU A 344 22.28 17.61 7.09
N LYS A 345 22.34 17.33 8.40
CA LYS A 345 22.34 15.97 8.94
C LYS A 345 21.14 15.18 8.44
N CYS A 346 19.94 15.77 8.52
CA CYS A 346 18.69 15.13 8.13
C CYS A 346 18.60 14.90 6.62
N ARG A 347 18.94 15.90 5.80
CA ARG A 347 18.81 15.82 4.33
C ARG A 347 19.88 14.98 3.64
N ASN A 348 21.07 14.89 4.22
CA ASN A 348 22.20 14.18 3.62
C ASN A 348 22.49 12.83 4.30
N HIS A 349 21.71 12.46 5.32
CA HIS A 349 21.85 11.21 6.07
C HIS A 349 23.26 11.00 6.68
N ILE A 350 23.90 12.10 7.12
CA ILE A 350 25.25 12.09 7.71
C ILE A 350 25.21 12.25 9.23
N THR A 351 26.34 12.00 9.90
CA THR A 351 26.45 12.23 11.34
C THR A 351 26.48 13.73 11.68
N THR A 352 26.09 14.08 12.91
CA THR A 352 26.18 15.47 13.40
C THR A 352 27.62 16.00 13.34
N GLY A 353 28.62 15.14 13.56
CA GLY A 353 30.04 15.52 13.46
C GLY A 353 30.45 15.89 12.04
N GLU A 354 30.02 15.11 11.05
CA GLU A 354 30.26 15.40 9.62
C GLU A 354 29.55 16.68 9.18
N ALA A 355 28.28 16.83 9.55
CA ALA A 355 27.52 18.04 9.23
C ALA A 355 28.19 19.31 9.80
N ARG A 356 28.71 19.26 11.02
CA ARG A 356 29.49 20.36 11.61
C ARG A 356 30.77 20.64 10.85
N ARG A 357 31.53 19.60 10.46
CA ARG A 357 32.76 19.76 9.67
C ARG A 357 32.47 20.42 8.32
N LEU A 358 31.43 19.99 7.63
CA LEU A 358 31.02 20.56 6.33
C LEU A 358 30.63 22.03 6.44
N ILE A 359 29.84 22.39 7.46
CA ILE A 359 29.46 23.80 7.69
C ILE A 359 30.69 24.65 8.07
N GLN A 360 31.63 24.07 8.82
CA GLN A 360 32.87 24.76 9.19
C GLN A 360 33.82 24.95 8.00
N SER A 361 33.91 23.97 7.09
CA SER A 361 34.70 24.09 5.85
C SER A 361 34.07 25.05 4.84
N GLN A 362 32.74 25.22 4.83
CA GLN A 362 32.02 26.16 3.96
C GLN A 362 32.23 27.64 4.33
N ASN A 363 32.75 27.95 5.53
CA ASN A 363 33.14 29.32 5.90
C ASN A 363 34.41 29.82 5.17
N MET A 364 34.95 29.07 4.19
CA MET A 364 36.15 29.43 3.41
C MET A 364 35.92 29.81 1.93
N ASN A 365 34.69 29.75 1.37
CA ASN A 365 34.30 30.53 0.17
C ASN A 365 32.85 30.20 -0.23
N TYR A 366 32.01 31.24 -0.38
CA TYR A 366 30.56 31.15 -0.54
C TYR A 366 30.06 31.02 -2.01
N SER A 367 30.93 30.91 -3.02
CA SER A 367 30.47 30.93 -4.44
C SER A 367 30.65 29.66 -5.27
N GLU A 368 31.23 28.57 -4.75
CA GLU A 368 31.55 27.41 -5.61
C GLU A 368 30.82 26.10 -5.29
N THR A 369 30.10 25.98 -4.16
CA THR A 369 29.55 24.67 -3.71
C THR A 369 28.10 24.40 -4.15
N VAL A 370 27.54 25.16 -5.09
CA VAL A 370 26.39 24.67 -5.89
C VAL A 370 26.87 23.71 -7.00
N LYS A 371 28.20 23.54 -7.17
CA LYS A 371 28.79 22.74 -8.27
C LYS A 371 29.71 21.59 -7.85
N VAL A 372 29.92 21.32 -6.56
CA VAL A 372 30.85 20.25 -6.14
C VAL A 372 30.15 19.21 -5.28
N LEU A 373 29.81 18.08 -5.91
CA LEU A 373 29.57 16.79 -5.26
C LEU A 373 30.84 16.40 -4.49
N PRO A 374 30.79 16.09 -3.19
CA PRO A 374 32.00 15.76 -2.46
C PRO A 374 32.37 14.29 -2.65
N ALA A 375 33.63 13.98 -2.35
CA ALA A 375 34.34 12.69 -2.37
C ALA A 375 33.66 11.47 -1.69
N SER A 376 32.38 11.55 -1.34
CA SER A 376 31.49 10.43 -0.98
C SER A 376 31.12 9.59 -2.19
N ALA A 377 31.01 10.18 -3.40
CA ALA A 377 30.61 9.44 -4.60
C ALA A 377 31.62 8.34 -4.96
N GLU A 378 32.93 8.64 -4.95
CA GLU A 378 33.96 7.62 -5.23
C GLU A 378 34.02 6.51 -4.18
N LEU A 379 33.84 6.83 -2.89
CA LEU A 379 33.82 5.82 -1.83
C LEU A 379 32.54 4.97 -1.89
N GLN A 380 31.40 5.61 -2.15
CA GLN A 380 30.10 4.94 -2.29
C GLN A 380 30.08 4.08 -3.54
N GLU A 381 30.61 4.55 -4.68
CA GLU A 381 30.76 3.79 -5.92
C GLU A 381 31.73 2.63 -5.74
N THR A 382 32.84 2.81 -5.01
CA THR A 382 33.77 1.71 -4.67
C THR A 382 33.12 0.66 -3.77
N VAL A 383 32.33 1.08 -2.78
CA VAL A 383 31.62 0.16 -1.86
C VAL A 383 30.49 -0.56 -2.60
N THR A 384 29.69 0.15 -3.39
CA THR A 384 28.64 -0.40 -4.24
C THR A 384 29.21 -1.41 -5.23
N SER A 385 30.31 -1.07 -5.93
CA SER A 385 31.00 -1.97 -6.86
C SER A 385 31.50 -3.25 -6.17
N LYS A 386 32.04 -3.15 -4.94
CA LYS A 386 32.45 -4.33 -4.16
C LYS A 386 31.27 -5.17 -3.71
N PHE A 387 30.15 -4.55 -3.32
CA PHE A 387 28.93 -5.25 -2.96
C PHE A 387 28.29 -5.94 -4.17
N GLU A 388 28.22 -5.28 -5.32
CA GLU A 388 27.75 -5.85 -6.58
C GLU A 388 28.61 -7.06 -7.00
N ALA A 389 29.94 -6.95 -6.90
CA ALA A 389 30.84 -8.06 -7.16
C ALA A 389 30.62 -9.25 -6.21
N LEU A 390 30.33 -8.97 -4.92
CA LEU A 390 30.00 -10.01 -3.94
C LEU A 390 28.66 -10.67 -4.24
N ILE A 391 27.62 -9.90 -4.55
CA ILE A 391 26.29 -10.40 -4.93
C ILE A 391 26.40 -11.26 -6.18
N HIS A 392 27.13 -10.80 -7.21
CA HIS A 392 27.38 -11.59 -8.42
C HIS A 392 28.09 -12.91 -8.10
N SER A 393 29.12 -12.87 -7.23
CA SER A 393 29.82 -14.10 -6.82
C SER A 393 28.93 -15.08 -6.05
N VAL A 394 28.03 -14.58 -5.20
CA VAL A 394 27.07 -15.40 -4.45
C VAL A 394 26.02 -15.99 -5.40
N ASN A 395 25.47 -15.18 -6.32
CA ASN A 395 24.52 -15.65 -7.32
C ASN A 395 25.14 -16.72 -8.22
N GLU A 396 26.37 -16.52 -8.69
CA GLU A 396 27.07 -17.51 -9.51
C GLU A 396 27.28 -18.83 -8.75
N LYS A 397 27.60 -18.77 -7.45
CA LYS A 397 27.69 -19.97 -6.61
C LYS A 397 26.32 -20.64 -6.43
N PHE A 398 25.26 -19.86 -6.27
CA PHE A 398 23.90 -20.37 -6.11
C PHE A 398 23.41 -21.06 -7.38
N GLU A 399 23.61 -20.46 -8.55
CA GLU A 399 23.29 -21.04 -9.85
C GLU A 399 24.03 -22.35 -10.09
N ARG A 400 25.33 -22.43 -9.78
CA ARG A 400 26.07 -23.70 -9.84
C ARG A 400 25.50 -24.76 -8.91
N LEU A 401 25.02 -24.36 -7.74
CA LEU A 401 24.40 -25.26 -6.76
C LEU A 401 23.04 -25.77 -7.27
N LEU A 402 22.22 -24.88 -7.84
CA LEU A 402 20.96 -25.24 -8.48
C LEU A 402 21.16 -26.20 -9.65
N GLN A 403 22.12 -25.90 -10.54
CA GLN A 403 22.51 -26.76 -11.65
C GLN A 403 22.90 -28.17 -11.15
N ALA A 404 23.77 -28.25 -10.14
CA ALA A 404 24.21 -29.52 -9.58
C ALA A 404 23.08 -30.31 -8.91
N VAL A 405 22.14 -29.63 -8.25
CA VAL A 405 20.94 -30.25 -7.67
C VAL A 405 20.02 -30.78 -8.77
N ASN A 406 19.80 -29.99 -9.83
CA ASN A 406 18.96 -30.38 -10.96
C ASN A 406 19.53 -31.60 -11.69
N GLU A 407 20.83 -31.60 -12.02
CA GLU A 407 21.52 -32.74 -12.64
C GLU A 407 21.39 -34.01 -11.78
N LYS A 408 21.50 -33.88 -10.45
CA LYS A 408 21.34 -35.00 -9.52
C LYS A 408 19.90 -35.52 -9.47
N LEU A 409 18.91 -34.62 -9.54
CA LEU A 409 17.50 -34.98 -9.57
C LEU A 409 17.13 -35.69 -10.89
N GLU A 410 17.63 -35.21 -12.02
CA GLU A 410 17.45 -35.84 -13.33
C GLU A 410 18.07 -37.25 -13.35
N ALA A 411 19.29 -37.40 -12.83
CA ALA A 411 19.95 -38.70 -12.73
C ALA A 411 19.18 -39.68 -11.82
N GLN A 412 18.64 -39.20 -10.69
CA GLN A 412 17.77 -40.02 -9.82
C GLN A 412 16.47 -40.41 -10.52
N THR A 413 15.84 -39.47 -11.23
CA THR A 413 14.59 -39.72 -11.98
C THR A 413 14.80 -40.74 -13.07
N ALA A 414 15.90 -40.66 -13.83
CA ALA A 414 16.26 -41.65 -14.84
C ALA A 414 16.52 -43.04 -14.23
N THR A 415 17.19 -43.08 -13.07
CA THR A 415 17.44 -44.34 -12.35
C THR A 415 16.12 -44.97 -11.89
N PHE A 416 15.19 -44.17 -11.37
CA PHE A 416 13.87 -44.63 -10.96
C PHE A 416 13.04 -45.13 -12.14
N ALA A 417 13.04 -44.40 -13.27
CA ALA A 417 12.37 -44.82 -14.49
C ALA A 417 12.89 -46.17 -15.01
N ASN A 418 14.22 -46.37 -15.02
CA ASN A 418 14.82 -47.64 -15.39
C ASN A 418 14.42 -48.77 -14.43
N MET A 419 14.43 -48.52 -13.11
CA MET A 419 13.99 -49.50 -12.11
C MET A 419 12.53 -49.89 -12.31
N LEU A 420 11.66 -48.92 -12.59
CA LEU A 420 10.25 -49.16 -12.89
C LEU A 420 10.10 -50.02 -14.14
N HIS A 421 10.82 -49.67 -15.21
CA HIS A 421 10.74 -50.40 -16.47
C HIS A 421 11.20 -51.85 -16.34
N THR A 422 12.33 -52.10 -15.66
CA THR A 422 12.82 -53.46 -15.37
C THR A 422 11.84 -54.25 -14.50
N THR A 423 11.18 -53.60 -13.55
CA THR A 423 10.17 -54.24 -12.70
C THR A 423 8.95 -54.66 -13.51
N ILE A 424 8.44 -53.78 -14.38
CA ILE A 424 7.32 -54.07 -15.28
C ILE A 424 7.67 -55.23 -16.22
N GLU A 425 8.88 -55.22 -16.81
CA GLU A 425 9.33 -56.32 -17.68
C GLU A 425 9.40 -57.65 -16.93
N SER A 426 9.94 -57.66 -15.70
CA SER A 426 9.98 -58.86 -14.87
C SER A 426 8.58 -59.39 -14.55
N ILE A 427 7.64 -58.49 -14.22
CA ILE A 427 6.24 -58.86 -14.00
C ILE A 427 5.63 -59.46 -15.27
N MET A 428 5.83 -58.83 -16.42
CA MET A 428 5.30 -59.33 -17.70
C MET A 428 5.88 -60.70 -18.06
N GLN A 429 7.19 -60.90 -17.89
CA GLN A 429 7.83 -62.19 -18.14
C GLN A 429 7.30 -63.28 -17.20
N ASN A 430 7.08 -62.96 -15.92
CA ASN A 430 6.50 -63.90 -14.96
C ASN A 430 5.04 -64.22 -15.32
N MET A 431 4.24 -63.22 -15.70
CA MET A 431 2.87 -63.45 -16.17
C MET A 431 2.84 -64.32 -17.43
N TYR A 432 3.72 -64.07 -18.41
CA TYR A 432 3.82 -64.88 -19.61
C TYR A 432 4.18 -66.33 -19.29
N LYS A 433 5.14 -66.57 -18.38
CA LYS A 433 5.48 -67.93 -17.92
C LYS A 433 4.28 -68.64 -17.27
N ILE A 434 3.51 -67.94 -16.43
CA ILE A 434 2.29 -68.50 -15.80
C ILE A 434 1.26 -68.88 -16.86
N VAL A 435 1.03 -68.01 -17.85
CA VAL A 435 0.08 -68.27 -18.95
C VAL A 435 0.52 -69.47 -19.78
N VAL A 436 1.80 -69.56 -20.16
CA VAL A 436 2.34 -70.71 -20.93
C VAL A 436 2.22 -72.01 -20.14
N GLN A 437 2.58 -72.02 -18.84
CA GLN A 437 2.41 -73.20 -17.97
C GLN A 437 0.95 -73.64 -17.81
N SER A 438 0.01 -72.67 -17.82
CA SER A 438 -1.43 -72.95 -17.78
C SER A 438 -1.97 -73.52 -19.11
N LEU A 439 -1.30 -73.24 -20.23
CA LEU A 439 -1.65 -73.78 -21.55
C LEU A 439 -1.08 -75.19 -21.76
N GLU A 440 0.13 -75.46 -21.27
CA GLU A 440 0.79 -76.78 -21.36
C GLU A 440 0.13 -77.85 -20.47
N SER A 441 -0.55 -77.43 -19.39
CA SER A 441 -1.28 -78.34 -18.48
C SER A 441 -2.67 -78.77 -18.98
N ASN A 442 -3.10 -78.33 -20.18
CA ASN A 442 -4.44 -78.61 -20.74
C ASN A 442 -4.47 -79.71 -21.82
N THR A 443 -3.76 -80.83 -21.60
CA THR A 443 -3.96 -82.10 -22.33
C THR A 443 -4.61 -83.19 -21.45
N SER A 444 -5.79 -82.88 -20.88
CA SER A 444 -6.93 -83.78 -20.48
C SER A 444 -6.76 -84.95 -19.47
N PRO A 445 -7.85 -85.49 -18.84
CA PRO A 445 -9.27 -85.12 -18.96
C PRO A 445 -10.08 -84.93 -17.64
N THR A 446 -11.20 -84.18 -17.78
CA THR A 446 -12.45 -84.23 -17.00
C THR A 446 -12.49 -83.86 -15.50
N ARG A 447 -12.99 -82.65 -15.18
CA ARG A 447 -14.12 -82.46 -14.23
C ARG A 447 -14.62 -81.01 -14.19
N LYS A 448 -15.94 -80.82 -14.35
CA LYS A 448 -16.66 -79.56 -14.11
C LYS A 448 -16.34 -79.01 -12.71
N LYS A 449 -15.96 -77.74 -12.56
CA LYS A 449 -16.23 -76.92 -11.37
C LYS A 449 -16.06 -75.41 -11.63
N LYS A 450 -17.18 -74.71 -11.43
CA LYS A 450 -17.50 -73.29 -11.18
C LYS A 450 -16.42 -72.20 -11.38
N LEU A 451 -16.81 -71.20 -12.17
CA LEU A 451 -16.23 -69.85 -12.29
C LEU A 451 -16.06 -69.18 -10.91
N PRO A 452 -14.88 -68.66 -10.54
CA PRO A 452 -14.73 -67.80 -9.38
C PRO A 452 -15.24 -66.40 -9.72
N LYS A 453 -16.31 -65.98 -9.06
CA LYS A 453 -16.63 -64.57 -8.87
C LYS A 453 -15.60 -64.01 -7.89
N ASN A 454 -14.69 -63.16 -8.38
CA ASN A 454 -13.93 -62.11 -7.69
C ASN A 454 -12.61 -61.86 -8.46
N LEU A 455 -12.71 -61.14 -9.58
CA LEU A 455 -11.68 -60.19 -9.98
C LEU A 455 -12.35 -58.82 -9.88
N ASP A 456 -12.45 -58.35 -8.64
CA ASP A 456 -12.70 -56.95 -8.35
C ASP A 456 -11.36 -56.21 -8.57
N LEU A 457 -11.12 -55.78 -9.81
CA LEU A 457 -10.09 -54.77 -10.09
C LEU A 457 -10.72 -53.39 -9.82
N SER A 458 -11.00 -53.14 -8.55
CA SER A 458 -11.19 -51.78 -8.05
C SER A 458 -10.16 -51.53 -6.95
N SER A 459 -9.69 -50.27 -6.90
CA SER A 459 -8.73 -49.69 -5.96
C SER A 459 -7.24 -49.96 -6.24
N SER A 460 -6.63 -49.04 -6.99
CA SER A 460 -5.49 -48.21 -6.58
C SER A 460 -4.57 -47.87 -7.75
N LEU A 461 -5.05 -47.03 -8.68
CA LEU A 461 -4.15 -46.19 -9.48
C LEU A 461 -4.02 -44.85 -8.74
N PRO A 462 -2.83 -44.51 -8.20
CA PRO A 462 -2.56 -43.14 -7.81
C PRO A 462 -2.32 -42.32 -9.09
N MET A 463 -3.21 -41.37 -9.31
CA MET A 463 -2.96 -40.03 -9.85
C MET A 463 -1.85 -39.88 -10.91
N GLN A 464 -2.30 -39.68 -12.15
CA GLN A 464 -1.99 -38.53 -13.00
C GLN A 464 -0.90 -37.57 -12.47
N TRP A 465 0.28 -37.62 -13.06
CA TRP A 465 1.26 -36.53 -13.08
C TRP A 465 1.64 -36.27 -14.54
N ASP A 466 0.85 -35.44 -15.21
CA ASP A 466 1.28 -34.80 -16.46
C ASP A 466 2.23 -33.66 -16.09
N ALA A 467 3.53 -33.92 -16.18
CA ALA A 467 4.56 -32.87 -16.30
C ALA A 467 4.87 -32.68 -17.80
N GLY A 468 3.90 -32.13 -18.52
CA GLY A 468 4.02 -31.70 -19.91
C GLY A 468 4.39 -30.24 -20.02
N GLY A 469 5.52 -29.83 -19.44
CA GLY A 469 6.15 -28.54 -19.75
C GLY A 469 6.85 -28.63 -21.11
N LYS A 470 6.18 -28.16 -22.17
CA LYS A 470 6.84 -27.76 -23.40
C LYS A 470 6.84 -26.24 -23.48
N ASN A 471 8.03 -25.69 -23.35
CA ASN A 471 8.53 -24.42 -23.88
C ASN A 471 7.51 -23.48 -24.55
N ALA A 472 7.18 -22.40 -23.84
CA ALA A 472 7.44 -21.04 -24.29
C ALA A 472 7.97 -20.23 -23.10
#